data_AF-A0A2B4R2S9-F1
#
_entry.id   AF-A0A2B4R2S9-F1
#
_cell.length_a   1.000
_cell.length_b   1.000
_cell.length_c   1.000
_cell.angle_alpha   90.00
_cell.angle_beta   90.00
_cell.angle_gamma   90.00
#
_symmetry.space_group_name_H-M   'P 1'
#
loop_
_entity.id
_entity.type
_entity.pdbx_description
1 polymer ?
#
loop_
_entity_poly.entity_id
_entity_poly.type
_entity_poly.pdbx_seq_one_letter_code
_entity_poly.pdbx_strand_id
1 'polypeptide(L)'
;MAAMEALVNAYGDDSDSEGNESPEEETTADHTAHLNSNVSISQLQSKVQVKSAPVVTAKEAVGVIRQVDPNTKQVTYNPRYEEMYSPEVGPSNPFKTRQQNAPKNALAGYVEPAHMSDFTFETQRRTFTSY
;
A
#
# COMPACT_ATOMS: atom_id res chain seq x y z
N MET A 1 2.21 -36.60 72.79
CA MET A 1 2.12 -37.14 71.42
C MET A 1 0.66 -37.10 70.99
N ALA A 2 0.18 -35.92 70.61
CA ALA A 2 -1.21 -35.72 70.14
C ALA A 2 -1.25 -34.51 69.19
N ALA A 3 -0.40 -33.51 69.42
CA ALA A 3 -0.25 -32.36 68.51
C ALA A 3 0.37 -32.71 67.14
N MET A 4 1.20 -33.76 67.05
CA MET A 4 1.80 -34.19 65.77
C MET A 4 0.86 -35.04 64.92
N GLU A 5 -0.04 -35.82 65.53
CA GLU A 5 -1.09 -36.59 64.83
C GLU A 5 -2.19 -35.68 64.25
N ALA A 6 -2.52 -34.59 64.96
CA ALA A 6 -3.49 -33.60 64.50
C ALA A 6 -3.04 -32.85 63.22
N LEU A 7 -1.72 -32.71 62.98
CA LEU A 7 -1.21 -32.04 61.77
C LEU A 7 -1.25 -32.96 60.54
N VAL A 8 -1.09 -34.28 60.73
CA VAL A 8 -1.11 -35.26 59.63
C VAL A 8 -2.54 -35.46 59.11
N ASN A 9 -3.55 -35.45 59.98
CA ASN A 9 -4.96 -35.56 59.58
C ASN A 9 -5.54 -34.25 58.98
N ALA A 10 -4.84 -33.12 59.09
CA ALA A 10 -5.24 -31.86 58.46
C ALA A 10 -4.60 -31.64 57.07
N TYR A 11 -3.66 -32.51 56.66
CA TYR A 11 -2.91 -32.37 55.40
C TYR A 11 -3.22 -33.46 54.38
N GLY A 12 -4.07 -34.43 54.72
CA GLY A 12 -4.53 -35.46 53.81
C GLY A 12 -6.05 -35.53 53.86
N ASP A 13 -6.66 -35.26 52.71
CA ASP A 13 -8.09 -35.44 52.43
C ASP A 13 -8.98 -34.23 52.75
N ASP A 14 -9.07 -33.31 51.79
CA ASP A 14 -10.29 -33.07 51.00
C ASP A 14 -10.12 -31.75 50.25
N SER A 15 -9.38 -31.80 49.13
CA SER A 15 -9.50 -30.75 48.13
C SER A 15 -10.64 -31.16 47.22
N ASP A 16 -11.85 -30.98 47.74
CA ASP A 16 -13.08 -30.91 46.95
C ASP A 16 -12.93 -29.68 46.04
N SER A 17 -12.24 -29.89 44.92
CA SER A 17 -12.28 -28.96 43.80
C SER A 17 -13.67 -29.13 43.24
N GLU A 18 -14.61 -28.37 43.82
CA GLU A 18 -15.86 -27.95 43.20
C GLU A 18 -15.68 -28.02 41.69
N GLY A 19 -16.39 -28.98 41.09
CA GLY A 19 -16.42 -29.20 39.66
C GLY A 19 -16.92 -27.93 39.02
N ASN A 20 -16.02 -27.01 38.71
CA ASN A 20 -16.25 -26.04 37.69
C ASN A 20 -16.32 -26.87 36.41
N GLU A 21 -17.54 -27.29 36.07
CA GLU A 21 -17.94 -27.65 34.72
C GLU A 21 -17.77 -26.41 33.83
N SER A 22 -16.51 -26.01 33.67
CA SER A 22 -16.09 -25.33 32.45
C SER A 22 -16.40 -26.33 31.33
N PRO A 23 -17.09 -25.91 30.26
CA PRO A 23 -17.33 -26.78 29.13
C PRO A 23 -16.00 -27.43 28.78
N GLU A 24 -16.00 -28.74 28.51
CA GLU A 24 -14.84 -29.40 27.94
C GLU A 24 -14.44 -28.60 26.70
N GLU A 25 -13.51 -27.66 26.85
CA GLU A 25 -12.95 -26.96 25.71
C GLU A 25 -12.19 -28.05 24.99
N GLU A 26 -12.76 -28.50 23.86
CA GLU A 26 -12.08 -29.41 22.95
C GLU A 26 -10.66 -28.91 22.81
N THR A 27 -9.68 -29.71 23.25
CA THR A 27 -8.28 -29.38 23.09
C THR A 27 -7.96 -29.49 21.61
N THR A 28 -8.34 -28.48 20.84
CA THR A 28 -7.96 -28.33 19.44
C THR A 28 -6.43 -28.25 19.36
N ALA A 29 -5.87 -28.67 18.23
CA ALA A 29 -4.43 -28.72 18.03
C ALA A 29 -3.72 -27.37 18.25
N ASP A 30 -4.45 -26.24 18.20
CA ASP A 30 -3.93 -24.90 18.49
C ASP A 30 -3.66 -24.67 19.99
N HIS A 31 -4.46 -25.27 20.89
CA HIS A 31 -4.26 -25.08 22.34
C HIS A 31 -2.95 -25.72 22.84
N THR A 32 -2.46 -26.77 22.18
CA THR A 32 -1.19 -27.45 22.51
C THR A 32 -0.03 -27.04 21.60
N ALA A 33 -0.25 -26.14 20.64
CA ALA A 33 0.75 -25.74 19.65
C ALA A 33 2.04 -25.15 20.26
N HIS A 34 1.92 -24.47 21.40
CA HIS A 34 3.06 -23.89 22.14
C HIS A 34 3.95 -24.93 22.84
N LEU A 35 3.45 -26.15 23.05
CA LEU A 35 4.20 -27.28 23.63
C LEU A 35 4.99 -28.06 22.56
N ASN A 36 4.61 -27.89 21.29
CA ASN A 36 5.30 -28.49 20.16
C ASN A 36 6.60 -27.71 19.86
N SER A 37 7.65 -27.97 20.64
CA SER A 37 9.00 -27.41 20.44
C SER A 37 9.74 -27.99 19.23
N ASN A 38 9.01 -28.67 18.32
CA ASN A 38 9.52 -29.31 17.10
C ASN A 38 10.09 -28.32 16.08
N VAL A 39 10.03 -27.02 16.36
CA VAL A 39 10.60 -25.97 15.54
C VAL A 39 11.83 -25.44 16.26
N SER A 40 13.00 -25.88 15.81
CA SER A 40 14.27 -25.31 16.28
C SER A 40 14.33 -23.84 15.90
N ILE A 41 14.75 -22.97 16.82
CA ILE A 41 14.95 -21.53 16.55
C ILE A 41 15.87 -21.34 15.34
N SER A 42 16.84 -22.23 15.14
CA SER A 42 17.73 -22.25 13.97
C SER A 42 17.01 -22.44 12.63
N GLN A 43 15.86 -23.15 12.62
CA GLN A 43 15.03 -23.30 11.42
C GLN A 43 14.17 -22.06 11.12
N LEU A 44 13.88 -21.23 12.14
CA LEU A 44 13.16 -19.96 11.98
C LEU A 44 14.09 -18.80 11.59
N GLN A 45 15.37 -18.86 11.94
CA GLN A 45 16.36 -17.84 11.59
C GLN A 45 16.47 -17.59 10.07
N SER A 46 16.32 -18.62 9.25
CA SER A 46 16.34 -18.49 7.79
C SER A 46 15.03 -17.93 7.21
N LYS A 47 13.90 -18.12 7.90
CA LYS A 47 12.57 -17.61 7.50
C LYS A 47 12.31 -16.18 7.99
N VAL A 48 12.87 -15.82 9.14
CA VAL A 48 12.74 -14.49 9.76
C VAL A 48 14.00 -13.69 9.46
N GLN A 49 14.20 -13.32 8.19
CA GLN A 49 15.20 -12.31 7.85
C GLN A 49 14.66 -10.93 8.22
N VAL A 50 15.15 -10.38 9.33
CA VAL A 50 14.90 -8.98 9.68
C VAL A 50 15.70 -8.10 8.73
N LYS A 51 15.01 -7.51 7.74
CA LYS A 51 15.60 -6.52 6.83
C LYS A 51 15.81 -5.21 7.60
N SER A 52 16.91 -5.13 8.35
CA SER A 52 17.26 -4.00 9.23
C SER A 52 17.42 -2.67 8.50
N ALA A 53 17.77 -2.69 7.21
CA ALA A 53 17.89 -1.52 6.36
C ALA A 53 17.09 -1.73 5.05
N PRO A 54 15.77 -1.41 5.04
CA PRO A 54 15.05 -1.25 3.79
C PRO A 54 15.68 -0.12 2.97
N VAL A 55 15.47 -0.12 1.65
CA VAL A 55 15.83 1.03 0.80
C VAL A 55 14.96 2.20 1.28
N VAL A 56 15.55 3.08 2.07
CA VAL A 56 14.91 4.30 2.55
C VAL A 56 15.08 5.33 1.45
N THR A 57 13.98 5.71 0.79
CA THR A 57 13.98 6.92 -0.03
C THR A 57 14.23 8.10 0.92
N ALA A 58 15.36 8.78 0.75
CA ALA A 58 15.67 9.97 1.54
C ALA A 58 14.52 10.99 1.37
N LYS A 59 14.08 11.60 2.48
CA LYS A 59 13.06 12.66 2.46
C LYS A 59 13.59 13.98 1.89
N GLU A 60 14.91 14.13 1.78
CA GLU A 60 15.55 15.32 1.23
C GLU A 60 15.75 15.20 -0.29
N ALA A 61 15.55 16.33 -0.98
CA ALA A 61 15.63 16.52 -2.42
C ALA A 61 17.04 16.37 -3.01
N VAL A 62 17.86 15.45 -2.50
CA VAL A 62 19.19 15.17 -3.02
C VAL A 62 19.02 14.22 -4.22
N GLY A 63 18.93 14.80 -5.42
CA GLY A 63 18.78 14.07 -6.68
C GLY A 63 17.34 13.89 -7.16
N VAL A 64 16.35 14.52 -6.50
CA VAL A 64 14.97 14.56 -7.00
C VAL A 64 14.89 15.62 -8.10
N ILE A 65 14.50 15.19 -9.30
CA ILE A 65 14.23 16.05 -10.45
C ILE A 65 13.16 17.07 -10.04
N ARG A 66 13.42 18.37 -10.22
CA ARG A 66 12.45 19.42 -9.90
C ARG A 66 11.30 19.36 -10.90
N GLN A 67 10.19 18.74 -10.53
CA GLN A 67 9.02 18.63 -11.39
C GLN A 67 8.29 19.98 -11.51
N VAL A 68 7.81 20.27 -12.72
CA VAL A 68 6.89 21.40 -12.98
C VAL A 68 5.48 21.00 -12.50
N ASP A 69 4.73 21.95 -11.95
CA ASP A 69 3.33 21.70 -11.56
C ASP A 69 2.45 21.44 -12.79
N PRO A 70 1.76 20.28 -12.89
CA PRO A 70 0.91 19.92 -14.02
C PRO A 70 -0.23 20.90 -14.32
N ASN A 71 -0.70 21.66 -13.31
CA ASN A 71 -1.80 22.60 -13.48
C ASN A 71 -1.35 23.95 -14.04
N THR A 72 -0.05 24.24 -14.01
CA THR A 72 0.50 25.51 -14.48
C THR A 72 0.60 25.53 -16.00
N LYS A 73 0.03 26.57 -16.62
CA LYS A 73 0.01 26.73 -18.10
C LYS A 73 1.17 27.55 -18.65
N GLN A 74 1.95 28.18 -17.78
CA GLN A 74 3.06 29.04 -18.15
C GLN A 74 4.23 28.77 -17.21
N VAL A 75 5.41 28.64 -17.78
CA VAL A 75 6.65 28.40 -17.04
C VAL A 75 7.55 29.62 -17.21
N THR A 76 8.16 30.09 -16.12
CA THR A 76 9.00 31.30 -16.09
C THR A 76 10.48 31.04 -16.37
N TYR A 77 10.87 29.77 -16.45
CA TYR A 77 12.23 29.32 -16.74
C TYR A 77 12.18 28.24 -17.82
N ASN A 78 13.34 27.81 -18.31
CA ASN A 78 13.44 26.73 -19.30
C ASN A 78 13.72 25.40 -18.55
N PRO A 79 12.69 24.59 -18.23
CA PRO A 79 12.89 23.29 -17.59
C PRO A 79 13.56 22.29 -18.52
N ARG A 80 14.17 21.28 -17.92
CA ARG A 80 14.66 20.11 -18.66
C ARG A 80 13.47 19.25 -19.11
N TYR A 81 13.70 18.45 -20.14
CA TYR A 81 12.69 17.51 -20.65
C TYR A 81 12.13 16.61 -19.54
N GLU A 82 13.01 16.01 -18.72
CA GLU A 82 12.63 15.12 -17.61
C GLU A 82 11.82 15.82 -16.51
N GLU A 83 11.96 17.14 -16.38
CA GLU A 83 11.24 17.94 -15.38
C GLU A 83 9.82 18.30 -15.86
N MET A 84 9.64 18.53 -17.17
CA MET A 84 8.38 18.98 -17.77
C MET A 84 7.48 17.81 -18.21
N TYR A 85 8.06 16.72 -18.72
CA TYR A 85 7.32 15.58 -19.27
C TYR A 85 7.30 14.37 -18.33
N SER A 86 7.54 14.60 -17.03
CA SER A 86 7.41 13.56 -16.01
C SER A 86 5.94 13.15 -15.87
N PRO A 87 5.62 11.84 -15.85
CA PRO A 87 4.24 11.38 -15.70
C PRO A 87 3.70 11.66 -14.30
N GLU A 88 2.39 11.92 -14.20
CA GLU A 88 1.70 12.00 -12.91
C GLU A 88 1.70 10.64 -12.22
N VAL A 89 2.11 10.62 -10.94
CA VAL A 89 2.20 9.38 -10.15
C VAL A 89 0.89 9.14 -9.41
N GLY A 90 0.38 7.91 -9.49
CA GLY A 90 -0.80 7.45 -8.77
C GLY A 90 -1.88 6.89 -9.69
N PRO A 91 -2.89 6.20 -9.14
CA PRO A 91 -4.01 5.69 -9.92
C PRO A 91 -4.90 6.84 -10.42
N SER A 92 -5.45 6.70 -11.63
CA SER A 92 -6.44 7.65 -12.14
C SER A 92 -7.75 7.54 -11.35
N ASN A 93 -8.43 8.68 -11.18
CA ASN A 93 -9.71 8.73 -10.47
C ASN A 93 -10.81 8.01 -11.27
N PRO A 94 -11.39 6.92 -10.76
CA PRO A 94 -12.39 6.13 -11.49
C PRO A 94 -13.77 6.78 -11.56
N PHE A 95 -14.04 7.82 -10.76
CA PHE A 95 -15.34 8.50 -10.70
C PHE A 95 -15.48 9.62 -11.74
N LYS A 96 -14.44 9.85 -12.56
CA LYS A 96 -14.48 10.83 -13.64
C LYS A 96 -15.04 10.19 -14.91
N THR A 97 -16.01 10.86 -15.53
CA THR A 97 -16.48 10.50 -16.88
C THR A 97 -15.37 10.70 -17.92
N ARG A 98 -15.49 10.08 -19.09
CA ARG A 98 -14.55 10.27 -20.21
C ARG A 98 -14.34 11.74 -20.57
N GLN A 99 -15.41 12.54 -20.55
CA GLN A 99 -15.36 13.98 -20.86
C GLN A 99 -14.72 14.81 -19.73
N GLN A 100 -14.75 14.33 -18.48
CA GLN A 100 -14.06 14.97 -17.36
C GLN A 100 -12.56 14.62 -17.32
N ASN A 101 -12.19 13.45 -17.83
CA ASN A 101 -10.78 13.04 -17.95
C ASN A 101 -10.06 13.71 -19.12
N ALA A 102 -10.78 14.13 -20.16
CA ALA A 102 -10.17 14.80 -21.30
C ALA A 102 -9.64 16.20 -20.93
N PRO A 103 -8.42 16.58 -21.36
CA PRO A 103 -7.93 17.94 -21.22
C PRO A 103 -8.80 18.86 -22.08
N LYS A 104 -9.37 19.90 -21.47
CA LYS A 104 -10.32 20.80 -22.14
C LYS A 104 -10.18 22.23 -21.66
N ASN A 105 -10.40 23.17 -22.57
CA ASN A 105 -10.55 24.59 -22.26
C ASN A 105 -11.94 25.13 -22.64
N ALA A 106 -12.69 24.40 -23.48
CA ALA A 106 -14.08 24.61 -23.82
C ALA A 106 -14.92 23.39 -23.41
N LEU A 107 -16.25 23.51 -23.42
CA LEU A 107 -17.16 22.45 -22.99
C LEU A 107 -16.94 21.12 -23.76
N ALA A 108 -16.68 21.24 -25.06
CA ALA A 108 -16.56 20.11 -25.98
C ALA A 108 -15.11 19.65 -26.22
N GLY A 109 -14.09 20.35 -25.73
CA GLY A 109 -12.70 19.97 -26.00
C GLY A 109 -11.69 21.08 -25.74
N TYR A 110 -10.54 20.96 -26.41
CA TYR A 110 -9.43 21.90 -26.32
C TYR A 110 -9.26 22.65 -27.65
N VAL A 111 -9.26 23.98 -27.59
CA VAL A 111 -9.13 24.87 -28.76
C VAL A 111 -7.95 25.81 -28.54
N GLU A 112 -6.95 25.73 -29.41
CA GLU A 112 -5.81 26.65 -29.40
C GLU A 112 -5.57 27.27 -30.77
N PRO A 113 -5.13 28.54 -30.84
CA PRO A 113 -4.72 29.13 -32.11
C PRO A 113 -3.53 28.37 -32.69
N ALA A 114 -3.68 27.85 -33.91
CA ALA A 114 -2.62 27.18 -34.65
C ALA A 114 -2.21 28.03 -35.85
N HIS A 115 -0.91 28.07 -36.14
CA HIS A 115 -0.36 28.73 -37.32
C HIS A 115 0.04 27.68 -38.35
N MET A 116 -0.79 27.51 -39.39
CA MET A 116 -0.54 26.60 -40.50
C MET A 116 -0.59 27.35 -41.83
N SER A 117 0.03 26.78 -42.87
CA SER A 117 -0.03 27.36 -44.22
C SER A 117 -1.40 27.10 -44.85
N ASP A 118 -2.05 28.15 -45.36
CA ASP A 118 -3.36 28.08 -46.03
C ASP A 118 -3.40 27.02 -47.13
N PHE A 119 -2.31 26.93 -47.91
CA PHE A 119 -2.19 25.94 -48.98
C PHE A 119 -2.20 24.51 -48.42
N THR A 120 -1.45 24.25 -47.35
CA THR A 120 -1.39 22.91 -46.75
C THR A 120 -2.72 22.51 -46.11
N PHE A 121 -3.38 23.45 -45.44
CA PHE A 121 -4.68 23.23 -44.83
C PHE A 121 -5.74 22.89 -45.88
N GLU A 122 -5.85 23.72 -46.92
CA GLU A 122 -6.87 23.55 -47.95
C GLU A 122 -6.62 22.29 -48.79
N THR A 123 -5.35 21.96 -49.04
CA THR A 123 -4.99 20.70 -49.69
C THR A 123 -5.45 19.50 -48.87
N GLN A 124 -5.10 19.44 -47.58
CA GLN A 124 -5.52 18.33 -46.70
C GLN A 124 -7.05 18.25 -46.58
N ARG A 125 -7.73 19.39 -46.46
CA ARG A 125 -9.20 19.47 -46.40
C ARG A 125 -9.86 18.90 -47.66
N ARG A 126 -9.35 19.25 -48.84
CA ARG A 126 -9.84 18.72 -50.13
C ARG A 126 -9.55 17.24 -50.28
N THR A 127 -8.33 16.81 -49.95
CA THR A 127 -7.95 15.39 -50.03
C THR A 127 -8.89 14.53 -49.20
N PHE A 128 -9.20 14.91 -47.95
CA PHE A 128 -10.12 14.17 -47.09
C PHE A 128 -11.57 14.12 -47.62
N THR A 129 -11.98 15.12 -48.41
CA THR A 129 -13.36 15.16 -48.96
C THR A 129 -13.46 14.38 -50.27
N SER A 130 -12.39 14.33 -51.06
CA SER A 130 -12.39 13.76 -52.41
C SER A 130 -12.04 12.27 -52.47
N TYR A 131 -11.31 11.74 -51.50
CA TYR A 131 -10.80 10.35 -51.47
C TYR A 131 -11.09 9.71 -50.12
#